data_AF-A0A495V6D8-F1
#
_entry.id   AF-A0A495V6D8-F1
#
_cell.length_a   1.000
_cell.length_b   1.000
_cell.length_c   1.000
_cell.angle_alpha   90.00
_cell.angle_beta   90.00
_cell.angle_gamma   90.00
#
_symmetry.space_group_name_H-M   'P 1'
#
loop_
_entity.id
_entity.type
_entity.pdbx_description
1 polymer ?
#
loop_
_entity_poly.entity_id
_entity_poly.type
_entity_poly.pdbx_seq_one_letter_code
_entity_poly.pdbx_strand_id
1 'polypeptide(L)'
;MEIAKPEVDSQGYDVIAEENGVVRHIQLKAAKVGATTPSQKIHVGLASKPSGCVVWVYFDETTLRLGPFLFFGSAPGDPLPSIEKLKIAKHTKANAEGRKTERPAIRIVTKGDFETYGTIDELYHALFVRA
;
A
#
# COMPACT_ATOMS: atom_id res chain seq x y z
N MET A 1 -8.51 -15.52 10.55
CA MET A 1 -8.43 -14.31 9.70
C MET A 1 -9.67 -14.18 8.88
N GLU A 2 -10.29 -13.01 8.95
CA GLU A 2 -11.42 -12.62 8.13
C GLU A 2 -10.97 -11.61 7.07
N ILE A 3 -11.50 -11.71 5.86
CA ILE A 3 -11.17 -10.80 4.76
C ILE A 3 -12.47 -10.32 4.11
N ALA A 4 -12.62 -9.00 4.05
CA ALA A 4 -13.68 -8.33 3.32
C ALA A 4 -13.10 -7.51 2.16
N LYS A 5 -13.86 -7.40 1.06
CA LYS A 5 -13.54 -6.52 -0.06
C LYS A 5 -14.53 -5.35 -0.05
N PRO A 6 -14.06 -4.09 -0.06
CA PRO A 6 -14.97 -2.95 -0.17
C PRO A 6 -15.71 -2.99 -1.51
N GLU A 7 -17.00 -2.67 -1.48
CA GLU A 7 -17.83 -2.55 -2.69
C GLU A 7 -17.35 -1.38 -3.58
N VAL A 8 -16.88 -0.30 -2.95
CA VAL A 8 -16.40 0.92 -3.63
C VAL A 8 -14.98 1.25 -3.18
N ASP A 9 -14.05 1.31 -4.13
CA ASP A 9 -12.69 1.82 -3.89
C ASP A 9 -12.67 3.36 -3.94
N SER A 10 -13.20 3.98 -2.90
CA SER A 10 -13.22 5.45 -2.75
C SER A 10 -12.08 5.99 -1.88
N GLN A 11 -11.41 5.11 -1.14
CA GLN A 11 -10.47 5.50 -0.08
C GLN A 11 -9.09 4.84 -0.21
N GLY A 12 -8.87 4.05 -1.27
CA GLY A 12 -7.54 3.61 -1.69
C GLY A 12 -7.00 2.37 -0.99
N TYR A 13 -7.88 1.48 -0.53
CA TYR A 13 -7.53 0.13 -0.05
C TYR A 13 -8.31 -0.92 -0.85
N ASP A 14 -7.68 -2.07 -1.06
CA ASP A 14 -8.21 -3.15 -1.89
C ASP A 14 -8.94 -4.21 -1.04
N VAL A 15 -8.50 -4.40 0.21
CA VAL A 15 -9.09 -5.36 1.15
C VAL A 15 -9.10 -4.80 2.57
N ILE A 16 -10.01 -5.33 3.39
CA ILE A 16 -10.02 -5.18 4.84
C ILE A 16 -9.74 -6.58 5.41
N ALA A 17 -8.72 -6.69 6.25
CA ALA A 17 -8.40 -7.95 6.92
C ALA A 17 -8.49 -7.77 8.43
N GLU A 18 -9.07 -8.74 9.11
CA GLU A 18 -9.18 -8.76 10.57
C GLU A 18 -8.60 -10.06 11.13
N GLU A 19 -7.79 -9.90 12.17
CA GLU A 19 -7.19 -11.01 12.92
C GLU A 19 -6.91 -10.56 14.36
N ASN A 20 -7.27 -11.38 15.36
CA ASN A 20 -7.00 -11.13 16.78
C ASN A 20 -7.40 -9.71 17.27
N GLY A 21 -8.51 -9.16 16.77
CA GLY A 21 -8.99 -7.82 17.11
C GLY A 21 -8.14 -6.67 16.52
N VAL A 22 -7.31 -6.96 15.51
CA VAL A 22 -6.64 -5.97 14.67
C VAL A 22 -7.32 -5.96 13.31
N VAL A 23 -7.91 -4.81 12.95
CA VAL A 23 -8.41 -4.54 11.60
C VAL A 23 -7.32 -3.84 10.81
N ARG A 24 -7.11 -4.21 9.54
CA ARG A 24 -6.19 -3.60 8.59
C ARG A 24 -6.93 -3.20 7.32
N HIS A 25 -6.79 -1.94 6.90
CA HIS A 25 -7.24 -1.47 5.59
C HIS A 25 -6.03 -1.50 4.65
N ILE A 26 -5.97 -2.49 3.77
CA ILE A 26 -4.76 -2.82 3.03
C ILE A 26 -4.90 -2.38 1.57
N GLN A 27 -4.01 -1.50 1.13
CA GLN A 27 -3.77 -1.30 -0.29
C GLN A 27 -2.76 -2.33 -0.79
N LEU A 28 -3.15 -3.10 -1.80
CA LEU A 28 -2.33 -4.11 -2.43
C LEU A 28 -1.67 -3.54 -3.69
N LYS A 29 -0.38 -3.83 -3.83
CA LYS A 29 0.40 -3.59 -5.04
C LYS A 29 1.16 -4.85 -5.41
N ALA A 30 1.34 -5.08 -6.69
CA ALA A 30 2.16 -6.17 -7.20
C ALA A 30 3.24 -5.62 -8.14
N ALA A 31 4.42 -6.22 -8.11
CA ALA A 31 5.44 -6.03 -9.13
C ALA A 31 6.18 -7.33 -9.38
N LYS A 32 6.73 -7.47 -10.59
CA LYS A 32 7.64 -8.58 -10.86
C LYS A 32 9.01 -8.35 -10.23
N VAL A 33 9.71 -9.44 -9.93
CA VAL A 33 11.15 -9.37 -9.59
C VAL A 33 11.91 -8.68 -10.73
N GLY A 34 12.78 -7.73 -10.38
CA GLY A 34 13.49 -6.89 -11.33
C GLY A 34 12.71 -5.66 -11.84
N ALA A 35 11.45 -5.44 -11.41
CA ALA A 35 10.72 -4.22 -11.74
C ALA A 35 11.44 -2.97 -11.22
N THR A 36 11.50 -1.93 -12.06
CA THR A 36 12.24 -0.68 -11.82
C THR A 36 11.39 0.44 -11.23
N THR A 37 10.11 0.19 -10.95
CA THR A 37 9.21 1.16 -10.34
C THR A 37 9.81 1.65 -9.00
N PRO A 38 10.14 2.95 -8.84
CA PRO A 38 10.85 3.43 -7.66
C PRO A 38 9.90 3.89 -6.54
N SER A 39 8.59 3.91 -6.79
CA SER A 39 7.60 4.50 -5.88
C SER A 39 6.19 3.98 -6.12
N GLN A 40 5.35 4.08 -5.10
CA GLN A 40 3.92 3.80 -5.17
C GLN A 40 3.07 5.05 -4.99
N LYS A 41 1.89 5.03 -5.58
CA LYS A 41 0.87 6.08 -5.45
C LYS A 41 -0.13 5.66 -4.38
N ILE A 42 -0.15 6.38 -3.26
CA ILE A 42 -1.01 6.09 -2.10
C ILE A 42 -2.07 7.18 -1.98
N HIS A 43 -3.31 6.78 -1.70
CA HIS A 43 -4.41 7.71 -1.47
C HIS A 43 -4.34 8.27 -0.06
N VAL A 44 -4.50 9.59 0.12
CA VAL A 44 -4.50 10.23 1.46
C VAL A 44 -5.61 9.70 2.36
N GLY A 45 -6.73 9.27 1.78
CA GLY A 45 -7.83 8.61 2.51
C GLY A 45 -7.46 7.27 3.12
N LEU A 46 -6.35 6.65 2.71
CA LEU A 46 -5.82 5.48 3.40
C LEU A 46 -5.26 5.87 4.78
N ALA A 47 -4.66 7.06 4.89
CA ALA A 47 -4.12 7.57 6.15
C ALA A 47 -5.21 7.98 7.14
N SER A 48 -6.42 8.31 6.67
CA SER A 48 -7.56 8.55 7.54
C SER A 48 -8.23 7.26 8.04
N LYS A 49 -7.70 6.08 7.68
CA LYS A 49 -8.18 4.81 8.23
C LYS A 49 -7.52 4.49 9.56
N PRO A 50 -8.25 3.85 10.49
CA PRO A 50 -7.70 3.50 11.81
C PRO A 50 -6.41 2.67 11.74
N SER A 51 -6.24 1.89 10.67
CA SER A 51 -5.10 0.98 10.50
C SER A 51 -4.83 0.75 9.01
N GLY A 52 -4.65 1.85 8.29
CA GLY A 52 -4.29 1.85 6.87
C GLY A 52 -2.85 1.40 6.64
N CYS A 53 -2.62 0.55 5.65
CA CYS A 53 -1.27 0.15 5.25
C CYS A 53 -1.20 -0.22 3.78
N VAL A 54 0.01 -0.30 3.24
CA VAL A 54 0.29 -0.78 1.88
C VAL A 54 1.15 -2.02 1.96
N VAL A 55 0.75 -3.03 1.20
CA VAL A 55 1.54 -4.23 0.95
C VAL A 55 1.87 -4.27 -0.53
N TRP A 56 3.16 -4.24 -0.82
CA TRP A 56 3.69 -4.37 -2.18
C TRP A 56 4.40 -5.71 -2.33
N VAL A 57 3.72 -6.63 -3.02
CA VAL A 57 4.14 -8.00 -3.24
C VAL A 57 5.00 -8.09 -4.49
N TYR A 58 6.21 -8.61 -4.36
CA TYR A 58 6.97 -9.05 -5.52
C TYR A 58 6.60 -10.49 -5.91
N PHE A 59 6.66 -10.81 -7.19
CA PHE A 59 6.48 -12.17 -7.66
C PHE A 59 7.46 -12.52 -8.78
N ASP A 60 7.86 -13.79 -8.82
CA ASP A 60 8.62 -14.36 -9.92
C ASP A 60 7.67 -14.77 -11.06
N GLU A 61 7.90 -14.28 -12.28
CA GLU A 61 7.01 -14.50 -13.42
C GLU A 61 6.97 -15.97 -13.91
N THR A 62 8.00 -16.77 -13.57
CA THR A 62 8.12 -18.16 -14.04
C THR A 62 7.55 -19.14 -13.01
N THR A 63 7.95 -18.98 -11.76
CA THR A 63 7.63 -19.90 -10.65
C THR A 63 6.40 -19.46 -9.87
N LEU A 64 5.92 -18.22 -10.07
CA LEU A 64 4.84 -17.58 -9.30
C LEU A 64 5.11 -17.50 -7.80
N ARG A 65 6.37 -17.70 -7.39
CA ARG A 65 6.78 -17.49 -6.01
C ARG A 65 6.62 -16.03 -5.64
N LEU A 66 5.99 -15.79 -4.49
CA LEU A 66 5.81 -14.46 -3.93
C LEU A 66 7.00 -14.11 -3.03
N GLY A 67 7.36 -12.84 -3.02
CA GLY A 67 8.45 -12.30 -2.23
C GLY A 67 9.51 -11.58 -3.09
N PRO A 68 10.24 -10.61 -2.51
CA PRO A 68 10.03 -10.06 -1.17
C PRO A 68 8.73 -9.24 -1.04
N PHE A 69 8.34 -8.95 0.19
CA PHE A 69 7.17 -8.13 0.51
C PHE A 69 7.63 -6.78 1.04
N LEU A 70 7.06 -5.71 0.52
CA LEU A 70 7.33 -4.35 0.99
C LEU A 70 6.11 -3.85 1.75
N PHE A 71 6.32 -3.38 2.97
CA PHE A 71 5.28 -2.88 3.86
C PHE A 71 5.45 -1.40 4.14
N PHE A 72 4.35 -0.65 4.10
CA PHE A 72 4.30 0.74 4.54
C PHE A 72 3.06 0.95 5.40
N GLY A 73 3.27 1.21 6.68
CA GLY A 73 2.22 1.40 7.67
C GLY A 73 2.83 1.54 9.08
N SER A 74 1.96 1.75 10.06
CA SER A 74 2.33 1.78 11.48
C SER A 74 2.08 0.42 12.14
N ALA A 75 2.31 0.34 13.45
CA ALA A 75 2.03 -0.84 14.25
C ALA A 75 0.59 -1.37 14.10
N PRO A 76 0.32 -2.64 14.41
CA PRO A 76 -1.01 -3.24 14.31
C PRO A 76 -2.10 -2.49 15.08
N GLY A 77 -3.01 -1.84 14.35
CA GLY A 77 -4.10 -1.05 14.90
C GLY A 77 -3.87 0.46 14.87
N ASP A 78 -2.67 0.90 14.49
CA ASP A 78 -2.33 2.32 14.38
C ASP A 78 -2.48 2.85 12.95
N PRO A 79 -2.88 4.12 12.79
CA PRO A 79 -3.04 4.72 11.47
C PRO A 79 -1.70 4.87 10.75
N LEU A 80 -1.76 4.92 9.43
CA LEU A 80 -0.61 5.14 8.57
C LEU A 80 0.12 6.46 8.95
N PRO A 81 1.46 6.54 8.89
CA PRO A 81 2.16 7.80 9.10
C PRO A 81 1.65 8.88 8.14
N SER A 82 1.59 10.14 8.57
CA SER A 82 1.05 11.20 7.70
C SER A 82 1.85 11.31 6.40
N ILE A 83 1.17 11.12 5.27
CA ILE A 83 1.72 11.26 3.91
C ILE A 83 1.40 12.61 3.28
N GLU A 84 0.72 13.51 3.99
CA GLU A 84 0.21 14.77 3.42
C GLU A 84 1.30 15.66 2.85
N LYS A 85 2.48 15.65 3.47
CA LYS A 85 3.66 16.44 3.08
C LYS A 85 4.45 15.82 1.93
N LEU A 86 4.11 14.60 1.50
CA LEU A 86 4.80 13.94 0.39
C LEU A 86 4.38 14.56 -0.96
N LYS A 87 5.16 14.25 -1.99
CA LYS A 87 4.94 14.78 -3.34
C LYS A 87 3.57 14.36 -3.88
N ILE A 88 2.80 15.32 -4.38
CA ILE A 88 1.52 15.07 -5.05
C ILE A 88 1.75 14.36 -6.38
N ALA A 89 1.01 13.28 -6.64
CA ALA A 89 1.11 12.56 -7.90
C ALA A 89 0.40 13.32 -9.03
N LYS A 90 0.82 13.07 -10.28
CA LYS A 90 0.14 13.62 -11.47
C LYS A 90 -0.66 12.54 -12.20
N HIS A 91 -1.66 12.98 -12.96
CA HIS A 91 -2.37 12.13 -13.90
C HIS A 91 -1.40 11.57 -14.96
N THR A 92 -1.61 10.32 -15.36
CA THR A 92 -0.78 9.68 -16.40
C THR A 92 -1.07 10.27 -17.78
N LYS A 93 -2.35 10.56 -18.06
CA LYS A 93 -2.82 11.23 -19.28
C LYS A 93 -2.83 12.74 -19.09
N ALA A 94 -2.46 13.46 -20.14
CA ALA A 94 -2.63 14.90 -20.21
C ALA A 94 -4.10 15.27 -20.44
N ASN A 95 -4.47 16.49 -20.06
CA ASN A 95 -5.75 17.08 -20.40
C ASN A 95 -5.78 17.58 -21.87
N ALA A 96 -6.88 18.21 -22.28
CA ALA A 96 -7.06 18.72 -23.64
C ALA A 96 -5.97 19.74 -24.06
N GLU A 97 -5.39 20.46 -23.09
CA GLU A 97 -4.31 21.43 -23.30
C GLU A 97 -2.90 20.80 -23.23
N GLY A 98 -2.79 19.47 -23.20
CA GLY A 98 -1.51 18.76 -23.17
C GLY A 98 -0.80 18.78 -21.80
N ARG A 99 -1.46 19.23 -20.73
CA ARG A 99 -0.90 19.33 -19.38
C ARG A 99 -1.31 18.15 -18.50
N LYS A 100 -0.35 17.57 -17.77
CA LYS A 100 -0.63 16.58 -16.71
C LYS A 100 -0.94 17.28 -15.41
N THR A 101 -2.19 17.26 -15.01
CA THR A 101 -2.67 17.86 -13.76
C THR A 101 -2.31 17.02 -12.55
N GLU A 102 -2.27 17.66 -11.39
CA GLU A 102 -2.06 17.00 -10.11
C GLU A 102 -3.29 16.19 -9.68
N ARG A 103 -3.05 15.18 -8.84
CA ARG A 103 -4.06 14.37 -8.15
C ARG A 103 -3.95 14.70 -6.66
N PRO A 104 -4.66 15.73 -6.15
CA PRO A 104 -4.46 16.23 -4.78
C PRO A 104 -4.70 15.19 -3.68
N ALA A 105 -5.45 14.13 -3.95
CA ALA A 105 -5.68 13.03 -3.02
C ALA A 105 -4.62 11.91 -3.09
N ILE A 106 -3.63 12.01 -3.98
CA ILE A 106 -2.63 10.96 -4.20
C ILE A 106 -1.22 11.49 -3.90
N ARG A 107 -0.50 10.74 -3.08
CA ARG A 107 0.88 11.01 -2.70
C ARG A 107 1.81 9.94 -3.26
N ILE A 108 3.06 10.34 -3.52
CA ILE A 108 4.12 9.44 -3.95
C ILE A 108 4.93 9.01 -2.73
N VAL A 109 4.97 7.70 -2.47
CA VAL A 109 5.82 7.07 -1.46
C VAL A 109 6.92 6.30 -2.16
N THR A 110 8.17 6.57 -1.81
CA THR A 110 9.32 5.96 -2.47
C THR A 110 9.56 4.57 -1.94
N LYS A 111 10.23 3.72 -2.74
CA LYS A 111 10.57 2.35 -2.33
C LYS A 111 11.41 2.32 -1.03
N GLY A 112 12.23 3.35 -0.80
CA GLY A 112 13.05 3.47 0.42
C GLY A 112 12.25 3.76 1.69
N ASP A 113 10.99 4.17 1.57
CA ASP A 113 10.10 4.38 2.71
C ASP A 113 9.42 3.08 3.18
N PHE A 114 9.55 1.98 2.43
CA PHE A 114 8.96 0.69 2.77
C PHE A 114 9.93 -0.17 3.56
N GLU A 115 9.41 -0.86 4.57
CA GLU A 115 10.11 -1.94 5.24
C GLU A 115 10.03 -3.21 4.39
N THR A 116 11.09 -4.02 4.36
CA THR A 116 11.18 -5.22 3.52
C THR A 116 11.13 -6.48 4.38
N TYR A 117 10.24 -7.39 4.02
CA TYR A 117 10.08 -8.71 4.62
C TYR A 117 10.37 -9.79 3.58
N GLY A 118 11.16 -10.78 3.97
CA GLY A 118 11.57 -11.90 3.11
C GLY A 118 10.49 -12.96 2.98
N THR A 119 9.61 -13.09 3.97
CA THR A 119 8.58 -14.13 4.02
C THR A 119 7.18 -13.56 4.29
N ILE A 120 6.16 -14.35 3.96
CA ILE A 120 4.77 -14.02 4.28
C ILE A 120 4.51 -14.03 5.78
N ASP A 121 5.25 -14.84 6.54
CA ASP A 121 5.14 -14.96 7.99
C ASP A 121 5.64 -13.68 8.68
N GLU A 122 6.80 -13.18 8.25
CA GLU A 122 7.32 -11.89 8.71
C GLU A 122 6.34 -10.73 8.39
N LEU A 123 5.75 -10.73 7.19
CA LEU A 123 4.72 -9.75 6.84
C LEU A 123 3.48 -9.90 7.72
N TYR A 124 3.05 -11.13 8.02
CA TYR A 124 1.91 -11.39 8.90
C TYR A 124 2.15 -10.81 10.29
N HIS A 125 3.36 -10.96 10.83
CA HIS A 125 3.76 -10.34 12.10
C HIS A 125 3.61 -8.81 12.05
N ALA A 126 4.11 -8.16 10.99
CA ALA A 126 3.97 -6.72 10.79
C ALA A 126 2.50 -6.26 10.68
N LEU A 127 1.64 -7.10 10.10
CA LEU A 127 0.23 -6.79 9.90
C LEU A 127 -0.59 -6.95 11.19
N PHE A 128 -0.34 -7.97 12.02
CA PHE A 128 -1.32 -8.35 13.05
C PHE A 128 -0.75 -8.62 14.45
N VAL A 129 0.56 -8.79 14.63
CA VAL A 129 1.14 -9.12 15.93
C VAL A 129 1.55 -7.85 16.67
N ARG A 130 0.78 -7.49 17.70
CA ARG A 130 1.11 -6.38 18.60
C ARG A 130 2.35 -6.72 19.41
N ALA A 131 3.23 -5.73 19.59
CA ALA A 131 4.38 -5.80 20.49
C ALA A 131 3.93 -5.75 21.96
#